data_AF-A0A0P6XM60-F1
#
_entry.id   AF-A0A0P6XM60-F1
#
_cell.length_a   1.000
_cell.length_b   1.000
_cell.length_c   1.000
_cell.angle_alpha   90.00
_cell.angle_beta   90.00
_cell.angle_gamma   90.00
#
_symmetry.space_group_name_H-M   'P 1'
#
loop_
_entity.id
_entity.type
_entity.pdbx_description
1 polymer ?
#
loop_
_entity_poly.entity_id
_entity_poly.type
_entity_poly.pdbx_seq_one_letter_code
_entity_poly.pdbx_strand_id
1 'polypeptide(L)'
;MYKELAEAVEQFLQDVTPESLEKEIWELIRKSPDPDGGIDAYRLIRHFLGQPGLNNIQTGWAYQRIRPVFKQLFEHIPSLYYFTGD
;
A
#
# COMPACT_ATOMS: atom_id res chain seq x y z
N MET A 1 4.29 -19.44 5.65
CA MET A 1 3.80 -18.20 6.29
C MET A 1 4.64 -16.97 5.96
N TYR A 2 5.84 -16.73 6.51
CA TYR A 2 6.62 -15.53 6.10
C TYR A 2 7.23 -15.63 4.70
N LYS A 3 7.50 -16.84 4.21
CA LYS A 3 8.03 -17.05 2.85
C LYS A 3 7.02 -16.60 1.77
N GLU A 4 5.78 -17.08 1.85
CA GLU A 4 4.71 -16.71 0.92
C GLU A 4 4.38 -15.20 0.99
N LEU A 5 4.44 -14.62 2.20
CA LEU A 5 4.29 -13.18 2.38
C LEU A 5 5.45 -12.41 1.76
N ALA A 6 6.69 -12.91 1.89
CA ALA A 6 7.85 -12.30 1.26
C ALA A 6 7.73 -12.35 -0.26
N GLU A 7 7.36 -13.50 -0.83
CA GLU A 7 7.15 -13.67 -2.28
C GLU A 7 6.05 -12.73 -2.80
N ALA A 8 4.94 -12.59 -2.07
CA ALA A 8 3.88 -11.64 -2.42
C ALA A 8 4.35 -10.18 -2.37
N VAL A 9 5.15 -9.82 -1.37
CA VAL A 9 5.75 -8.47 -1.27
C VAL A 9 6.73 -8.23 -2.41
N GLU A 10 7.61 -9.18 -2.72
CA GLU A 10 8.59 -9.06 -3.80
C GLU A 10 7.91 -8.93 -5.15
N GLN A 11 6.91 -9.77 -5.44
CA GLN A 11 6.13 -9.68 -6.68
C GLN A 11 5.44 -8.32 -6.79
N PHE A 12 4.76 -7.88 -5.73
CA PHE A 12 4.11 -6.58 -5.69
C PHE A 12 5.09 -5.43 -5.98
N LEU A 13 6.29 -5.47 -5.36
CA LEU A 13 7.32 -4.45 -5.57
C LEU A 13 7.93 -4.45 -6.97
N GLN A 14 7.90 -5.57 -7.69
CA GLN A 14 8.35 -5.66 -9.08
C GLN A 14 7.31 -5.14 -10.07
N ASP A 15 6.03 -5.34 -9.78
CA ASP A 15 4.94 -4.98 -10.69
C ASP A 15 4.42 -3.55 -10.47
N VAL A 16 4.65 -2.96 -9.30
CA VAL A 16 4.09 -1.65 -8.95
C VAL A 16 4.71 -0.52 -9.79
N THR A 17 3.83 0.28 -10.41
CA THR A 17 4.19 1.49 -11.17
C THR A 17 3.50 2.71 -10.53
N PRO A 18 3.99 3.94 -10.77
CA PRO A 18 3.32 5.15 -10.28
C PRO A 18 1.85 5.21 -10.70
N GLU A 19 1.55 4.92 -11.97
CA GLU A 19 0.20 5.02 -12.53
C GLU A 19 -0.74 3.94 -11.96
N SER A 20 -0.26 2.70 -11.80
CA SER A 20 -1.06 1.63 -11.19
C SER A 20 -1.36 1.94 -9.72
N LEU A 21 -0.35 2.42 -8.99
CA LEU A 21 -0.45 2.78 -7.59
C LEU A 21 -1.46 3.91 -7.36
N GLU A 22 -1.39 4.97 -8.17
CA GLU A 22 -2.34 6.09 -8.11
C GLU A 22 -3.77 5.61 -8.34
N LYS A 23 -3.98 4.82 -9.39
CA LYS A 23 -5.31 4.31 -9.75
C LYS A 23 -5.90 3.45 -8.62
N GLU A 24 -5.15 2.50 -8.09
CA GLU A 24 -5.64 1.62 -7.01
C GLU A 24 -5.95 2.40 -5.72
N ILE A 25 -5.11 3.36 -5.35
CA ILE A 25 -5.35 4.22 -4.18
C ILE A 25 -6.67 4.97 -4.33
N TRP A 26 -6.90 5.61 -5.49
CA TRP A 26 -8.16 6.32 -5.74
C TRP A 26 -9.36 5.39 -5.76
N GLU A 27 -9.24 4.19 -6.32
CA GLU A 27 -10.31 3.20 -6.26
C GLU A 27 -10.62 2.79 -4.82
N LEU A 28 -9.59 2.62 -3.97
CA LEU A 28 -9.75 2.22 -2.58
C LEU A 28 -10.44 3.33 -1.77
N ILE A 29 -10.04 4.59 -1.95
CA ILE A 29 -10.71 5.76 -1.35
C ILE A 29 -12.19 5.79 -1.74
N ARG A 30 -12.50 5.62 -3.04
CA ARG A 30 -13.89 5.66 -3.52
C ARG A 30 -14.75 4.54 -2.94
N LYS A 31 -14.19 3.33 -2.83
CA LYS A 31 -14.91 2.15 -2.34
C LYS A 31 -15.13 2.21 -0.83
N SER A 32 -14.24 2.88 -0.09
CA SER A 32 -14.37 2.99 1.35
C SER A 32 -13.70 4.27 1.84
N PRO A 33 -14.39 5.41 1.74
CA PRO A 33 -13.90 6.65 2.32
C PRO A 33 -13.78 6.43 3.83
N ASP A 34 -12.57 6.61 4.35
CA ASP A 34 -12.35 6.64 5.79
C ASP A 34 -13.04 7.90 6.34
N PRO A 35 -13.72 7.84 7.50
CA PRO A 35 -14.43 8.99 8.07
C PRO A 35 -13.56 10.25 8.22
N ASP A 36 -12.23 10.08 8.40
CA ASP A 36 -11.26 11.17 8.52
C ASP A 36 -10.63 11.57 7.16
N GLY A 37 -11.09 10.99 6.05
CA GLY A 37 -10.61 11.30 4.70
C GLY A 37 -9.22 10.74 4.35
N GLY A 38 -8.59 10.01 5.28
CA GLY A 38 -7.32 9.31 5.07
C GLY A 38 -7.48 7.91 4.48
N ILE A 39 -6.37 7.18 4.38
CA ILE A 39 -6.37 5.73 4.13
C ILE A 39 -5.53 5.06 5.21
N ASP A 40 -6.09 4.06 5.88
CA ASP A 40 -5.31 3.17 6.74
C ASP A 40 -4.24 2.43 5.92
N ALA A 41 -2.97 2.73 6.21
CA ALA A 41 -1.82 2.10 5.58
C ALA A 41 -1.84 0.57 5.69
N TYR A 42 -2.31 -0.01 6.80
CA TYR A 42 -2.37 -1.45 6.96
C TYR A 42 -3.43 -2.08 6.07
N ARG A 43 -4.56 -1.40 5.92
CA ARG A 43 -5.59 -1.80 4.96
C ARG A 43 -5.10 -1.74 3.53
N LEU A 44 -4.35 -0.68 3.20
CA LEU A 44 -3.72 -0.49 1.90
C LEU A 44 -2.76 -1.65 1.58
N ILE A 45 -1.86 -2.00 2.51
CA ILE A 45 -0.94 -3.13 2.34
C ILE A 45 -1.68 -4.45 2.15
N ARG A 46 -2.73 -4.71 2.95
CA ARG A 46 -3.55 -5.93 2.80
C ARG A 46 -4.25 -5.99 1.44
N HIS A 47 -4.70 -4.85 0.93
CA HIS A 47 -5.33 -4.76 -0.38
C HIS A 47 -4.35 -5.09 -1.49
N PHE A 48 -3.19 -4.43 -1.52
CA PHE A 48 -2.17 -4.64 -2.54
C PHE A 48 -1.59 -6.05 -2.56
N LEU A 49 -1.44 -6.67 -1.38
CA LEU A 49 -0.98 -8.05 -1.30
C LEU A 49 -2.07 -9.08 -1.61
N GLY A 50 -3.31 -8.65 -1.86
CA GLY A 50 -4.45 -9.56 -2.06
C GLY A 50 -4.77 -10.42 -0.83
N GLN A 51 -4.33 -10.02 0.35
CA GLN A 51 -4.41 -10.82 1.59
C GLN A 51 -5.12 -10.04 2.70
N PRO A 52 -6.46 -9.93 2.66
CA PRO A 52 -7.23 -9.21 3.67
C PRO A 52 -7.14 -9.84 5.08
N GLY A 53 -6.78 -11.13 5.17
CA GLY A 53 -6.64 -11.88 6.42
C GLY A 53 -5.30 -11.74 7.14
N LEU A 54 -4.35 -10.93 6.65
CA LEU A 54 -3.08 -10.72 7.33
C LEU A 54 -3.30 -10.08 8.70
N ASN A 55 -2.70 -10.66 9.73
CA ASN A 55 -2.73 -10.06 11.06
C ASN A 55 -1.86 -8.79 11.12
N ASN A 56 -1.99 -8.00 12.19
CA ASN A 56 -1.27 -6.73 12.32
C ASN A 56 0.27 -6.89 12.32
N ILE A 57 0.80 -7.99 12.85
CA ILE A 57 2.25 -8.25 12.90
C ILE A 57 2.78 -8.50 11.48
N GLN A 58 2.11 -9.35 10.71
CA GLN A 58 2.45 -9.63 9.32
C GLN A 58 2.27 -8.39 8.44
N THR A 59 1.19 -7.64 8.65
CA THR A 59 0.93 -6.40 7.91
C THR A 59 2.01 -5.36 8.20
N GLY A 60 2.42 -5.21 9.46
CA GLY A 60 3.51 -4.32 9.85
C GLY A 60 4.85 -4.74 9.25
N TRP A 61 5.14 -6.04 9.20
CA TRP A 61 6.34 -6.58 8.56
C TRP A 61 6.39 -6.27 7.06
N ALA A 62 5.26 -6.38 6.36
CA ALA A 62 5.15 -6.06 4.94
C ALA A 62 5.22 -4.54 4.70
N TYR A 63 4.52 -3.76 5.52
CA TYR A 63 4.52 -2.30 5.47
C TYR A 63 5.94 -1.73 5.55
N GLN A 64 6.77 -2.22 6.47
CA GLN A 64 8.16 -1.76 6.60
C GLN A 64 9.01 -1.97 5.34
N ARG A 65 8.67 -2.98 4.51
CA ARG A 65 9.37 -3.28 3.26
C ARG A 65 8.82 -2.52 2.06
N ILE A 66 7.50 -2.28 2.06
CA ILE A 66 6.82 -1.59 0.97
C ILE A 66 6.98 -0.06 1.09
N ARG A 67 6.99 0.46 2.32
CA ARG A 67 7.02 1.90 2.61
C ARG A 67 8.15 2.66 1.88
N PRO A 68 9.41 2.18 1.81
CA PRO A 68 10.47 2.91 1.11
C PRO A 68 10.18 3.09 -0.38
N VAL A 69 9.66 2.06 -1.05
CA VAL A 69 9.29 2.10 -2.46
C VAL A 69 8.09 3.01 -2.67
N PHE A 70 7.08 2.93 -1.79
CA PHE A 70 5.93 3.84 -1.84
C PHE A 70 6.34 5.30 -1.68
N LYS A 71 7.25 5.60 -0.74
CA LYS A 71 7.75 6.96 -0.57
C LYS A 71 8.36 7.49 -1.87
N GLN A 72 9.19 6.69 -2.54
CA GLN A 72 9.79 7.06 -3.83
C GLN A 72 8.73 7.24 -4.93
N LEU A 73 7.76 6.33 -5.02
CA LEU A 73 6.71 6.41 -6.03
C LEU A 73 5.79 7.62 -5.80
N PHE A 74 5.47 7.96 -4.54
CA PHE A 74 4.65 9.12 -4.21
C PHE A 74 5.32 10.45 -4.54
N GLU A 75 6.65 10.54 -4.50
CA GLU A 75 7.38 11.72 -4.97
C GLU A 75 7.11 12.01 -6.46
N HIS A 76 6.73 10.98 -7.23
CA HIS A 76 6.36 11.09 -8.64
C HIS A 76 4.85 11.26 -8.89
N ILE A 77 4.02 11.24 -7.84
CA ILE A 77 2.55 11.34 -7.94
C ILE A 77 2.08 12.58 -7.16
N PRO A 78 1.99 13.76 -7.81
CA PRO A 78 1.65 15.01 -7.14
C PRO A 78 0.28 14.99 -6.45
N SER A 79 -0.67 14.22 -6.99
CA SER A 79 -2.02 14.04 -6.43
C SER A 79 -2.03 13.29 -5.10
N LEU A 80 -0.97 12.53 -4.79
CA LEU A 80 -0.84 11.74 -3.58
C LEU A 80 0.12 12.33 -2.54
N TYR A 81 0.67 13.52 -2.78
CA TYR A 81 1.59 14.21 -1.87
C TYR A 81 1.05 14.36 -0.43
N TYR A 82 -0.26 14.47 -0.25
CA TYR A 82 -0.88 14.56 1.07
C TYR A 82 -0.95 13.23 1.84
N PHE A 83 -0.71 12.09 1.18
CA PHE A 83 -0.70 10.76 1.81
C PHE A 83 0.65 10.36 2.39
N THR A 84 1.74 11.06 2.03
CA THR A 84 3.08 10.75 2.55
C THR A 84 3.31 11.13 4.00
N GLY A 85 2.43 11.94 4.61
CA GLY A 85 2.43 12.32 6.03
C GLY A 85 3.80 12.81 6.53
N ASP A 86 3.97 14.13 6.63
CA ASP A 86 5.08 14.68 7.42
C ASP A 86 4.87 14.39 8.91
#